data_AF-A0A0G0H3E8-F1
#
_entry.id   AF-A0A0G0H3E8-F1
#
_cell.length_a   1.000
_cell.length_b   1.000
_cell.length_c   1.000
_cell.angle_alpha   90.00
_cell.angle_beta   90.00
_cell.angle_gamma   90.00
#
_symmetry.space_group_name_H-M   'P 1'
#
loop_
_entity.id
_entity.type
_entity.pdbx_description
1 polymer ?
#
loop_
_entity_poly.entity_id
_entity_poly.type
_entity_poly.pdbx_seq_one_letter_code
_entity_poly.pdbx_strand_id
1 'polypeptide(L)' 'MNQAVMVSPKTIEEIFVRLNALTDEIKVIKTKLYEKEPSYGSDEWWEWSDKKALKEIQAGKGIKFNTAKEAIKWLNS' A
#
# COMPACT_ATOMS: atom_id res chain seq x y z
N MET A 1 -16.07 42.94 4.20
CA MET A 1 -17.44 42.39 4.12
C MET A 1 -17.36 40.92 4.51
N ASN A 2 -17.91 40.54 5.67
CA ASN A 2 -18.06 39.12 6.03
C ASN A 2 -19.42 38.65 5.54
N GLN A 3 -19.44 37.91 4.42
CA GLN A 3 -20.65 37.19 4.00
C GLN A 3 -20.75 35.92 4.84
N ALA A 4 -21.71 35.88 5.75
CA ALA A 4 -22.11 34.65 6.41
C ALA A 4 -22.94 33.83 5.41
N VAL A 5 -22.32 32.79 4.84
CA VAL A 5 -23.02 31.84 3.98
C VAL A 5 -23.68 30.80 4.89
N MET A 6 -25.03 30.81 4.97
CA MET A 6 -25.75 29.71 5.60
C MET A 6 -25.69 28.48 4.70
N VAL A 7 -24.99 27.46 5.16
CA VAL A 7 -24.95 26.13 4.53
C VAL A 7 -25.81 25.17 5.33
N SER A 8 -26.50 24.27 4.63
CA SER A 8 -27.30 23.25 5.29
C SER A 8 -26.41 22.27 6.07
N PRO A 9 -26.85 21.74 7.23
CA PRO A 9 -26.10 20.74 7.99
C PRO A 9 -25.73 19.52 7.14
N LYS A 10 -26.61 19.10 6.25
CA LYS A 10 -26.38 17.99 5.32
C LYS A 10 -25.21 18.26 4.36
N THR A 11 -25.11 19.48 3.84
CA THR A 11 -23.97 19.89 2.98
C THR A 11 -22.66 19.85 3.77
N ILE A 12 -22.68 20.25 5.04
CA ILE A 12 -21.52 20.20 5.93
C ILE A 12 -21.08 18.75 6.18
N GLU A 13 -22.02 17.85 6.45
CA GLU A 13 -21.74 16.41 6.62
C GLU A 13 -21.16 15.79 5.35
N GLU A 14 -21.72 16.08 4.17
CA GLU A 14 -21.20 15.60 2.89
C GLU A 14 -19.78 16.08 2.63
N ILE A 15 -19.46 17.33 2.99
CA ILE A 15 -18.10 17.88 2.92
C ILE A 15 -17.16 17.09 3.84
N PHE A 16 -17.56 16.83 5.10
CA PHE A 16 -16.73 16.06 6.02
C PHE A 16 -16.47 14.63 5.55
N VAL A 17 -17.49 13.95 5.01
CA VAL A 17 -17.32 12.60 4.45
C VAL A 17 -16.31 12.61 3.31
N ARG A 18 -16.40 13.58 2.39
CA ARG A 18 -15.45 13.71 1.28
C ARG A 18 -14.04 14.03 1.76
N LEU A 19 -13.88 14.90 2.76
CA LEU A 19 -12.58 15.25 3.35
C LEU A 19 -11.93 14.04 4.03
N ASN A 20 -12.71 13.22 4.72
CA ASN A 20 -12.21 11.99 5.34
C ASN A 20 -11.76 10.97 4.29
N ALA A 21 -12.56 10.76 3.24
CA ALA A 21 -12.19 9.89 2.13
C ALA A 21 -10.88 10.33 1.46
N LEU A 22 -10.73 11.62 1.17
CA LEU A 22 -9.49 12.18 0.62
C LEU A 22 -8.30 12.00 1.58
N THR A 23 -8.52 12.15 2.89
CA THR A 23 -7.48 11.95 3.90
C THR A 23 -6.99 10.51 3.93
N ASP A 24 -7.89 9.54 3.84
CA ASP A 24 -7.57 8.12 3.80
C ASP A 24 -6.83 7.75 2.51
N GLU A 25 -7.27 8.26 1.36
CA GLU A 25 -6.57 8.07 0.08
C GLU A 25 -5.15 8.64 0.13
N ILE A 26 -4.98 9.85 0.65
CA ILE A 26 -3.66 10.47 0.83
C ILE A 26 -2.79 9.64 1.77
N LYS A 27 -3.35 9.08 2.84
CA LYS A 27 -2.61 8.20 3.77
C LYS A 27 -2.12 6.94 3.06
N VAL A 28 -2.96 6.31 2.24
CA VAL A 28 -2.57 5.13 1.44
C VAL A 28 -1.48 5.48 0.42
N ILE A 29 -1.63 6.62 -0.29
CA ILE A 29 -0.64 7.09 -1.26
C ILE A 29 0.69 7.39 -0.58
N LYS A 30 0.68 8.07 0.57
CA LYS A 30 1.88 8.36 1.36
C LYS A 30 2.54 7.06 1.83
N THR A 31 1.79 6.10 2.35
CA THR A 31 2.36 4.80 2.75
C THR A 31 3.05 4.10 1.56
N LYS A 32 2.48 4.17 0.35
CA LYS A 32 3.09 3.58 -0.85
C LYS A 32 4.30 4.37 -1.37
N LEU A 33 4.27 5.70 -1.31
CA LEU A 33 5.36 6.56 -1.81
C LEU A 33 6.53 6.67 -0.82
N TYR A 34 6.24 6.53 0.47
CA TYR A 34 7.20 6.63 1.57
C TYR A 34 7.46 5.28 2.27
N GLU A 35 7.06 4.16 1.66
CA GLU A 35 7.69 2.85 1.92
C GLU A 35 9.16 3.00 1.46
N LYS A 36 9.94 3.69 2.29
CA LYS A 36 11.37 3.90 2.10
C LYS A 36 11.98 2.53 2.29
N GLU A 37 12.37 1.89 1.20
CA GLU A 37 13.11 0.65 1.25
C GLU A 37 14.30 0.86 2.19
N PRO A 38 14.40 0.11 3.31
CA PRO A 38 15.51 0.25 4.23
C PRO A 38 16.83 -0.05 3.53
N SER A 39 17.96 0.27 4.15
CA SER A 39 19.27 0.01 3.52
C SER A 39 19.42 -1.48 3.22
N TYR A 40 19.66 -1.83 1.96
CA TYR A 40 19.77 -3.22 1.53
C TYR A 40 20.74 -4.02 2.40
N GLY A 41 20.28 -5.16 2.91
CA GLY A 41 21.07 -6.04 3.78
C GLY A 41 21.07 -5.66 5.27
N SER A 42 20.39 -4.58 5.69
CA SER A 42 20.10 -4.34 7.10
C SER A 42 19.03 -5.30 7.63
N ASP A 43 18.99 -5.51 8.95
CA ASP A 43 17.94 -6.32 9.59
C ASP A 43 16.54 -5.76 9.27
N GLU A 44 16.41 -4.44 9.24
CA GLU A 44 15.18 -3.73 8.88
C GLU A 44 14.76 -4.00 7.43
N TRP A 45 15.73 -4.13 6.50
CA TRP A 45 15.46 -4.46 5.10
C TRP A 45 14.97 -5.89 4.96
N TRP A 46 15.57 -6.85 5.68
CA TRP A 46 15.10 -8.23 5.70
C TRP A 46 13.66 -8.34 6.22
N GLU A 47 13.34 -7.67 7.33
CA GLU A 47 11.97 -7.64 7.86
C GLU A 47 10.97 -7.00 6.89
N TRP A 48 11.36 -5.91 6.22
CA TRP A 48 10.53 -5.25 5.22
C TRP A 48 10.31 -6.14 3.99
N SER A 49 11.37 -6.79 3.51
CA SER A 49 11.36 -7.70 2.35
C SER A 49 10.46 -8.90 2.61
N ASP A 50 10.58 -9.53 3.79
CA ASP A 50 9.76 -10.68 4.17
C ASP A 50 8.27 -10.32 4.25
N LYS A 51 7.96 -9.18 4.89
CA LYS A 51 6.57 -8.66 4.95
C LYS A 51 6.00 -8.38 3.55
N LYS A 52 6.84 -7.89 2.63
CA LYS A 52 6.44 -7.63 1.24
C LYS A 52 6.21 -8.93 0.47
N ALA A 53 7.14 -9.88 0.56
CA ALA A 53 7.04 -11.19 -0.09
C ALA A 53 5.78 -11.96 0.38
N LEU A 54 5.47 -11.94 1.68
CA LEU A 54 4.26 -12.55 2.21
C LEU A 54 2.98 -11.93 1.63
N LYS A 55 2.92 -10.60 1.51
CA LYS A 55 1.77 -9.92 0.88
C LYS A 55 1.60 -10.30 -0.58
N GLU A 56 2.70 -10.45 -1.31
CA GLU A 56 2.67 -10.87 -2.72
C GLU A 56 2.20 -12.31 -2.87
N ILE A 57 2.68 -13.23 -2.03
CA ILE A 57 2.21 -14.61 -1.99
C ILE A 57 0.69 -14.67 -1.69
N GLN A 58 0.21 -13.91 -0.70
CA GLN A 58 -1.22 -13.83 -0.38
C GLN A 58 -2.06 -13.24 -1.51
N ALA A 59 -1.51 -12.29 -2.27
CA ALA A 59 -2.15 -11.72 -3.45
C ALA A 59 -2.10 -12.66 -4.68
N GLY A 60 -1.58 -13.89 -4.53
CA GLY A 60 -1.42 -14.85 -5.61
C GLY A 60 -0.37 -14.44 -6.64
N LYS A 61 0.53 -13.51 -6.30
CA LYS A 61 1.64 -13.09 -7.14
C LYS A 61 2.84 -13.99 -6.89
N GLY A 62 3.52 -14.36 -7.96
CA GLY A 62 4.72 -15.21 -7.92
C GLY A 62 4.60 -16.43 -8.82
N ILE A 63 5.71 -17.13 -9.00
CA ILE A 63 5.76 -18.37 -9.78
C ILE A 63 5.71 -19.52 -8.79
N LYS A 64 4.68 -20.37 -8.91
CA LYS A 64 4.58 -21.59 -8.13
C LYS A 64 5.24 -22.72 -8.91
N PHE A 65 6.24 -23.34 -8.30
CA PHE A 65 6.82 -24.59 -8.80
C PHE A 65 6.23 -25.75 -8.02
N ASN A 66 5.80 -26.81 -8.72
CA ASN A 66 5.25 -28.00 -8.07
C ASN A 66 6.34 -29.03 -7.75
N THR A 67 7.50 -28.91 -8.39
CA THR A 67 8.66 -29.75 -8.11
C THR A 67 9.95 -28.95 -8.01
N ALA A 68 10.90 -29.47 -7.24
CA ALA A 68 12.25 -28.90 -7.18
C ALA A 68 12.93 -28.87 -8.57
N LYS A 69 12.65 -29.86 -9.44
CA LYS A 69 13.20 -29.90 -10.81
C LYS A 69 12.72 -28.73 -11.67
N GLU A 70 11.45 -28.35 -11.55
CA GLU A 70 10.89 -27.19 -12.27
C GLU A 70 11.55 -25.89 -11.81
N ALA A 71 11.73 -25.72 -10.50
CA ALA A 71 12.40 -24.54 -9.94
C ALA A 71 13.86 -24.45 -10.40
N ILE A 72 14.59 -25.56 -10.35
CA ILE A 72 15.99 -25.63 -10.81
C ILE A 72 16.09 -25.34 -12.31
N LYS A 73 15.17 -25.86 -13.13
CA LYS A 73 15.16 -25.57 -14.56
C LYS A 73 14.96 -24.08 -14.81
N TRP A 74 14.01 -23.45 -14.12
CA TRP A 74 13.73 -22.03 -14.26
C TRP A 74 14.89 -21.14 -13.82
N LEU A 75 15.58 -21.47 -12.72
CA LEU A 75 16.74 -20.71 -12.23
C LEU A 75 17.96 -20.78 -13.16
N ASN A 76 18.08 -21.87 -13.93
CA ASN A 76 19.18 -22.10 -14.87
C ASN A 76 18.82 -21.73 -16.32
N SER A 77 17.63 -21.16 -16.56
CA SER A 77 17.19 -20.66 -17.87
C SER A 77 17.47 -19.18 -18.00
#